data_AF-B0WCX6-F1
#
_entry.id   AF-B0WCX6-F1
#
_cell.length_a   1.000
_cell.length_b   1.000
_cell.length_c   1.000
_cell.angle_alpha   90.00
_cell.angle_beta   90.00
_cell.angle_gamma   90.00
#
_symmetry.space_group_name_H-M   'P 1'
#
loop_
_entity.id
_entity.type
_entity.pdbx_description
1 polymer ?
#
loop_
_entity_poly.entity_id
_entity_poly.type
_entity_poly.pdbx_seq_one_letter_code
_entity_poly.pdbx_strand_id
1 'polypeptide(L)'
;MTKEELAPLDAAVTRTGLPSRAAPPSSHKRIERRRRRLPMMSSRTRSPWFLLLAVVLMVTQAQAVDGKLQLCEVETGQTNIILDIEESRGSFVGQRTTPPELPIYGEPDEEIALDLIFPKGKPTFTLVGKSLQLIHPLDRDEENLSHIVFQITCTIRSTRRKRNIPIIVRVSDVNDNPPMFINTPYETTVPEVSVAST
;
A
#
# COMPACT_ATOMS: atom_id res chain seq x y z
N MET A 1 23.12 13.48 52.76
CA MET A 1 23.52 12.16 53.29
C MET A 1 22.97 11.14 52.29
N THR A 2 23.68 10.52 51.35
CA THR A 2 25.09 10.25 51.02
C THR A 2 25.10 10.14 49.49
N LYS A 3 25.80 11.01 48.75
CA LYS A 3 27.11 10.77 48.11
C LYS A 3 27.28 9.33 47.59
N GLU A 4 27.20 9.15 46.28
CA GLU A 4 28.08 8.21 45.58
C GLU A 4 28.55 8.81 44.26
N GLU A 5 29.86 8.84 44.14
CA GLU A 5 30.72 9.46 43.14
C GLU A 5 31.61 8.31 42.68
N LEU A 6 31.59 7.99 41.38
CA LEU A 6 32.68 7.26 40.75
C LEU A 6 32.79 7.67 39.28
N ALA A 7 33.79 8.49 39.03
CA ALA A 7 34.39 8.75 37.73
C ALA A 7 35.51 7.70 37.46
N PRO A 8 36.36 7.84 36.44
CA PRO A 8 36.35 6.99 35.25
C PRO A 8 37.60 6.10 35.14
N LEU A 9 37.60 5.17 34.18
CA LEU A 9 38.79 4.41 33.79
C LEU A 9 39.13 4.71 32.33
N ASP A 10 40.18 5.52 32.15
CA ASP A 10 40.93 5.68 30.92
C ASP A 10 41.68 4.38 30.56
N ALA A 11 41.70 4.02 29.28
CA ALA A 11 42.82 3.29 28.69
C ALA A 11 42.95 3.59 27.19
N ALA A 12 43.95 4.43 26.92
CA ALA A 12 44.63 4.71 25.67
C ALA A 12 44.60 3.62 24.58
N VAL A 13 44.30 4.03 23.34
CA VAL A 13 44.84 3.39 22.14
C VAL A 13 45.54 4.44 21.27
N THR A 14 46.76 4.07 20.93
CA THR A 14 47.86 4.88 20.43
C THR A 14 47.72 5.27 18.96
N ARG A 15 48.10 6.53 18.73
CA ARG A 15 48.37 7.25 17.48
C ARG A 15 49.46 6.58 16.62
N THR A 16 49.18 6.26 15.36
CA THR A 16 50.10 6.28 14.19
C THR A 16 49.20 6.23 12.95
N GLY A 17 49.30 7.04 11.90
CA GLY A 17 50.45 7.61 11.22
C GLY A 17 50.30 7.24 9.75
N LEU A 18 49.76 8.16 8.94
CA LEU A 18 49.78 8.07 7.47
C LEU A 18 51.22 7.87 6.99
N PRO A 19 51.40 7.15 5.86
CA PRO A 19 52.19 7.77 4.81
C PRO A 19 51.53 7.65 3.44
N SER A 20 51.29 8.84 2.88
CA SER A 20 51.29 9.11 1.45
C SER A 20 52.59 8.59 0.82
N ARG A 21 52.48 7.81 -0.25
CA ARG A 21 53.60 7.46 -1.14
C ARG A 21 53.04 7.34 -2.56
N ALA A 22 53.08 8.45 -3.28
CA ALA A 22 54.16 8.84 -4.18
C ALA A 22 54.06 8.11 -5.53
N ALA A 23 53.66 8.89 -6.54
CA ALA A 23 53.66 8.52 -7.95
C ALA A 23 55.08 8.22 -8.46
N PRO A 24 55.27 7.20 -9.32
CA PRO A 24 56.48 7.01 -10.11
C PRO A 24 56.37 7.70 -11.50
N PRO A 25 57.49 7.84 -12.24
CA PRO A 25 57.82 9.06 -12.96
C PRO A 25 57.42 9.11 -14.43
N SER A 26 57.40 10.35 -14.94
CA SER A 26 57.38 10.69 -16.35
C SER A 26 58.62 10.15 -17.08
N SER A 27 58.44 9.19 -17.97
CA SER A 27 59.45 8.88 -19.00
C SER A 27 59.08 9.57 -20.30
N HIS A 28 59.76 10.66 -20.62
CA HIS A 28 59.79 11.24 -21.95
C HIS A 28 60.43 10.22 -22.92
N LYS A 29 59.61 9.49 -23.67
CA LYS A 29 60.06 8.83 -24.90
C LYS A 29 59.74 9.78 -26.07
N ARG A 30 60.81 10.33 -26.64
CA ARG A 30 60.81 11.10 -27.90
C ARG A 30 60.28 10.19 -29.01
N ILE A 31 59.01 10.37 -29.39
CA ILE A 31 58.40 9.65 -30.51
C ILE A 31 58.91 10.30 -31.81
N GLU A 32 59.79 9.58 -32.50
CA GLU A 32 60.18 9.84 -33.89
C GLU A 32 58.90 9.91 -34.76
N ARG A 33 58.62 11.05 -35.39
CA ARG A 33 57.54 11.18 -36.39
C ARG A 33 57.94 10.43 -37.67
N ARG A 34 57.77 9.11 -37.71
CA ARG A 34 57.63 8.40 -38.99
C ARG A 34 56.25 8.72 -39.56
N ARG A 35 56.20 9.48 -40.66
CA ARG A 35 55.01 9.64 -41.51
C ARG A 35 54.57 8.25 -42.00
N ARG A 36 53.71 7.57 -41.25
CA ARG A 36 52.89 6.49 -41.80
C ARG A 36 51.76 7.16 -42.56
N ARG A 37 51.71 6.94 -43.88
CA ARG A 37 50.58 7.28 -44.72
C ARG A 37 49.34 6.61 -44.10
N LEU A 38 48.36 7.41 -43.69
CA LEU A 38 47.04 6.90 -43.34
C LEU A 38 46.51 6.17 -44.59
N PRO A 39 46.12 4.88 -44.53
CA PRO A 39 45.25 4.36 -45.55
C PRO A 39 43.96 5.20 -45.47
N MET A 40 43.49 5.68 -46.62
CA MET A 40 42.15 6.26 -46.77
C MET A 40 41.18 5.38 -45.98
N MET A 41 40.55 5.95 -44.95
CA MET A 41 39.31 5.41 -44.42
C MET A 41 38.32 5.48 -45.57
N SER A 42 38.21 4.38 -46.30
CA SER A 42 37.05 4.11 -47.13
C SER A 42 35.85 4.33 -46.20
N SER A 43 35.06 5.35 -46.54
CA SER A 43 33.77 5.61 -45.95
C SER A 43 32.91 4.38 -46.22
N ARG A 44 33.02 3.39 -45.34
CA ARG A 44 32.11 2.26 -45.29
C ARG A 44 30.81 2.86 -44.76
N THR A 45 30.01 3.37 -45.70
CA THR A 45 28.66 3.85 -45.48
C THR A 45 27.95 2.73 -44.71
N ARG A 46 27.73 2.96 -43.41
CA ARG A 46 26.97 2.01 -42.58
C ARG A 46 25.59 1.97 -43.21
N SER A 47 25.27 0.85 -43.83
CA SER A 47 24.00 0.69 -44.55
C SER A 47 22.86 1.13 -43.63
N PRO A 48 21.91 1.96 -44.12
CA PRO A 48 20.81 2.47 -43.31
C PRO A 48 19.96 1.33 -42.73
N TRP A 49 20.03 0.14 -43.34
CA TRP A 49 19.40 -1.08 -42.85
C TRP A 49 19.97 -1.55 -41.51
N PHE A 50 21.27 -1.37 -41.23
CA PHE A 50 21.82 -1.75 -39.92
C PHE A 50 21.36 -0.81 -38.81
N LEU A 51 21.20 0.48 -39.12
CA LEU A 51 20.67 1.45 -38.17
C LEU A 51 19.17 1.22 -37.95
N LEU A 52 18.40 0.98 -39.01
CA LEU A 52 16.99 0.62 -38.91
C LEU A 52 16.80 -0.70 -38.16
N LEU A 53 17.60 -1.73 -38.45
CA LEU A 53 17.54 -3.02 -37.76
C LEU A 53 17.96 -2.88 -36.30
N ALA A 54 18.97 -2.06 -35.98
CA ALA A 54 19.34 -1.78 -34.60
C ALA A 54 18.28 -0.96 -33.85
N VAL A 55 17.62 0.00 -34.51
CA VAL A 55 16.49 0.75 -33.94
C VAL A 55 15.29 -0.16 -33.73
N VAL A 56 14.95 -1.04 -34.69
CA VAL A 56 13.90 -2.06 -34.54
C VAL A 56 14.27 -3.01 -33.40
N LEU A 57 15.53 -3.47 -33.30
CA LEU A 57 15.99 -4.35 -32.23
C LEU A 57 15.90 -3.67 -30.85
N MET A 58 16.25 -2.38 -30.75
CA MET A 58 16.12 -1.57 -29.53
C MET A 58 14.64 -1.31 -29.18
N VAL A 59 13.78 -1.06 -30.18
CA VAL A 59 12.34 -0.86 -29.99
C VAL A 59 11.66 -2.17 -29.57
N THR A 60 12.13 -3.33 -30.04
CA THR A 60 11.61 -4.64 -29.58
C THR A 60 12.05 -5.02 -28.18
N GLN A 61 13.14 -4.45 -27.65
CA GLN A 61 13.55 -4.65 -26.25
C GLN A 61 12.93 -3.64 -25.27
N ALA A 62 12.14 -2.68 -25.76
CA ALA A 62 11.46 -1.69 -24.91
C ALA A 62 10.13 -2.21 -24.33
N GLN A 63 9.77 -3.47 -24.55
CA GLN A 63 8.53 -4.06 -24.04
C GLN A 63 8.87 -5.19 -23.06
N ALA A 64 8.22 -5.15 -21.88
CA ALA A 64 8.34 -6.07 -20.75
C ALA A 64 9.45 -5.79 -19.71
N VAL A 65 9.49 -4.56 -19.18
CA VAL A 65 9.87 -4.36 -17.78
C VAL A 65 8.62 -3.83 -17.07
N ASP A 66 8.07 -4.65 -16.17
CA ASP A 66 7.17 -4.29 -15.03
C ASP A 66 5.93 -5.20 -14.93
N GLY A 67 6.14 -6.47 -14.57
CA GLY A 67 5.03 -7.41 -14.35
C GLY A 67 5.27 -8.44 -13.25
N LYS A 68 6.33 -8.28 -12.43
CA LYS A 68 6.72 -9.30 -11.42
C LYS A 68 6.86 -8.79 -9.99
N LEU A 69 6.52 -7.52 -9.70
CA LEU A 69 6.69 -6.97 -8.35
C LEU A 69 5.50 -6.16 -7.81
N GLN A 70 4.28 -6.40 -8.31
CA GLN A 70 3.09 -5.72 -7.80
C GLN A 70 2.22 -6.61 -6.89
N LEU A 71 2.59 -7.87 -6.64
CA LEU A 71 1.82 -8.74 -5.74
C LEU A 71 1.70 -8.13 -4.34
N CYS A 72 0.51 -8.24 -3.73
CA CYS A 72 0.18 -7.58 -2.46
C CYS A 72 0.20 -6.03 -2.51
N GLU A 73 0.22 -5.40 -3.70
CA GLU A 73 -0.02 -3.96 -3.87
C GLU A 73 -1.52 -3.68 -4.03
N VAL A 74 -1.97 -2.51 -3.57
CA VAL A 74 -3.35 -2.08 -3.76
C VAL A 74 -3.47 -1.49 -5.17
N GLU A 75 -4.50 -1.88 -5.92
CA GLU A 75 -4.68 -1.45 -7.32
C GLU A 75 -4.75 0.08 -7.48
N THR A 76 -5.29 0.77 -6.48
CA THR A 76 -5.39 2.23 -6.43
C THR A 76 -4.08 2.92 -6.06
N GLY A 77 -3.04 2.17 -5.65
CA GLY A 77 -1.79 2.70 -5.11
C GLY A 77 -1.91 3.33 -3.71
N GLN A 78 -3.07 3.20 -3.06
CA GLN A 78 -3.32 3.74 -1.73
C GLN A 78 -2.70 2.86 -0.64
N THR A 79 -2.47 3.44 0.54
CA THR A 79 -1.90 2.72 1.69
C THR A 79 -2.94 1.91 2.46
N ASN A 80 -4.21 2.26 2.31
CA ASN A 80 -5.37 1.62 2.92
C ASN A 80 -6.43 1.29 1.87
N ILE A 81 -7.32 0.36 2.20
CA ILE A 81 -8.48 0.02 1.39
C ILE A 81 -9.72 0.49 2.13
N ILE A 82 -10.61 1.15 1.40
CA ILE A 82 -11.90 1.60 1.91
C ILE A 82 -13.00 0.85 1.18
N LEU A 83 -13.91 0.27 1.94
CA LEU A 83 -15.05 -0.48 1.43
C LEU A 83 -16.34 0.10 2.04
N ASP A 84 -17.43 0.01 1.30
CA ASP A 84 -18.77 0.33 1.78
C ASP A 84 -19.60 -0.93 1.94
N ILE A 85 -20.43 -1.01 2.98
CA ILE A 85 -21.41 -2.08 3.17
C ILE A 85 -22.70 -1.50 3.77
N GLU A 86 -23.85 -1.97 3.31
CA GLU A 86 -25.14 -1.68 3.96
C GLU A 86 -25.27 -2.50 5.25
N GLU A 87 -25.88 -1.94 6.28
CA GLU A 87 -26.20 -2.72 7.48
C GLU A 87 -27.15 -3.89 7.18
N SER A 88 -27.27 -4.80 8.14
CA SER A 88 -28.06 -6.02 7.95
C SER A 88 -29.54 -5.77 8.14
N ARG A 89 -30.34 -6.26 7.19
CA ARG A 89 -31.79 -6.31 7.37
C ARG A 89 -32.17 -7.51 8.22
N GLY A 90 -32.43 -7.27 9.50
CA GLY A 90 -32.63 -8.35 10.48
C GLY A 90 -31.40 -9.25 10.56
N SER A 91 -31.57 -10.57 10.43
CA SER A 91 -30.47 -11.53 10.57
C SER A 91 -29.69 -11.82 9.28
N PHE A 92 -29.89 -11.03 8.22
CA PHE A 92 -29.26 -11.29 6.91
C PHE A 92 -27.78 -10.90 6.92
N VAL A 93 -26.90 -11.80 6.43
CA VAL A 93 -25.43 -11.59 6.39
C VAL A 93 -24.85 -11.63 4.96
N GLY A 94 -25.70 -11.74 3.94
CA GLY A 94 -25.28 -11.95 2.55
C GLY A 94 -25.04 -10.68 1.74
N GLN A 95 -25.05 -9.50 2.37
CA GLN A 95 -24.70 -8.25 1.69
C GLN A 95 -23.24 -8.27 1.23
N ARG A 96 -23.00 -7.59 0.11
CA ARG A 96 -21.66 -7.47 -0.49
C ARG A 96 -21.09 -6.10 -0.18
N THR A 97 -19.77 -6.05 -0.06
CA THR A 97 -19.06 -4.78 0.00
C THR A 97 -19.04 -4.11 -1.37
N THR A 98 -18.81 -2.80 -1.39
CA THR A 98 -18.46 -2.04 -2.59
C THR A 98 -17.07 -1.45 -2.41
N PRO A 99 -16.08 -1.82 -3.25
CA PRO A 99 -16.12 -2.90 -4.25
C PRO A 99 -16.36 -4.31 -3.63
N PRO A 100 -16.85 -5.29 -4.43
CA PRO A 100 -17.19 -6.64 -3.93
C PRO A 100 -15.97 -7.49 -3.57
N GLU A 101 -14.81 -7.16 -4.14
CA GLU A 101 -13.54 -7.84 -3.88
C GLU A 101 -12.48 -6.82 -3.47
N LEU A 102 -11.51 -7.29 -2.68
CA LEU A 102 -10.37 -6.49 -2.28
C LEU A 102 -9.50 -6.16 -3.50
N PRO A 103 -9.20 -4.88 -3.76
CA PRO A 103 -8.39 -4.43 -4.89
C PRO A 103 -6.89 -4.66 -4.59
N ILE A 104 -6.50 -5.93 -4.43
CA ILE A 104 -5.12 -6.36 -4.15
C ILE A 104 -4.65 -7.23 -5.31
N TYR A 105 -3.49 -6.90 -5.85
CA TYR A 105 -2.88 -7.68 -6.92
C TYR A 105 -2.42 -9.06 -6.44
N GLY A 106 -2.67 -10.05 -7.28
CA GLY A 106 -2.31 -11.44 -7.09
C GLY A 106 -3.52 -12.33 -6.85
N GLU A 107 -3.46 -13.58 -7.30
CA GLU A 107 -4.53 -14.55 -7.07
C GLU A 107 -4.39 -15.24 -5.71
N PRO A 108 -5.47 -15.29 -4.89
CA PRO A 108 -5.47 -16.03 -3.64
C PRO A 108 -5.21 -17.53 -3.90
N ASP A 109 -4.57 -18.20 -2.94
CA ASP A 109 -4.20 -19.62 -2.96
C ASP A 109 -3.10 -20.01 -3.96
N GLU A 110 -2.96 -19.30 -5.08
CA GLU A 110 -1.91 -19.52 -6.08
C GLU A 110 -0.66 -18.66 -5.82
N GLU A 111 -0.82 -17.34 -5.73
CA GLU A 111 0.28 -16.38 -5.69
C GLU A 111 0.42 -15.71 -4.32
N ILE A 112 -0.71 -15.40 -3.70
CA ILE A 112 -0.79 -14.70 -2.42
C ILE A 112 -1.63 -15.49 -1.41
N ALA A 113 -1.37 -15.27 -0.12
CA ALA A 113 -2.21 -15.70 0.99
C ALA A 113 -2.68 -14.46 1.75
N LEU A 114 -3.96 -14.43 2.12
CA LEU A 114 -4.61 -13.30 2.74
C LEU A 114 -5.18 -13.71 4.11
N ASP A 115 -4.75 -13.02 5.16
CA ASP A 115 -5.18 -13.29 6.54
C ASP A 115 -5.79 -12.03 7.16
N LEU A 116 -6.98 -12.15 7.76
CA LEU A 116 -7.65 -11.05 8.45
C LEU A 116 -7.15 -10.93 9.90
N ILE A 117 -6.81 -9.71 10.32
CA ILE A 117 -6.36 -9.38 11.67
C ILE A 117 -7.25 -8.29 12.24
N PHE A 118 -8.00 -8.63 13.30
CA PHE A 118 -8.85 -7.70 14.04
C PHE A 118 -8.14 -7.26 15.32
N PRO A 119 -7.42 -6.11 15.33
CA PRO A 119 -6.66 -5.67 16.50
C PRO A 119 -7.57 -5.22 17.65
N LYS A 120 -8.82 -4.86 17.34
CA LYS A 120 -9.86 -4.46 18.29
C LYS A 120 -11.13 -5.24 17.97
N GLY A 121 -11.78 -5.75 19.01
CA GLY A 121 -13.08 -6.39 18.88
C GLY A 121 -13.03 -7.86 18.46
N LYS A 122 -14.21 -8.39 18.18
CA LYS A 122 -14.43 -9.76 17.69
C LYS A 122 -14.30 -9.78 16.16
N PRO A 123 -13.99 -10.93 15.55
CA PRO A 123 -14.05 -11.04 14.09
C PRO A 123 -15.46 -10.71 13.60
N THR A 124 -15.57 -9.89 12.55
CA THR A 124 -16.86 -9.53 11.93
C THR A 124 -16.98 -10.05 10.51
N PHE A 125 -15.84 -10.27 9.86
CA PHE A 125 -15.76 -10.75 8.49
C PHE A 125 -14.94 -12.03 8.39
N THR A 126 -15.33 -12.88 7.44
CA THR A 126 -14.52 -13.95 6.87
C THR A 126 -14.15 -13.61 5.44
N LEU A 127 -13.05 -14.19 4.96
CA LEU A 127 -12.57 -13.96 3.61
C LEU A 127 -12.83 -15.20 2.75
N VAL A 128 -13.46 -15.00 1.58
CA VAL A 128 -13.65 -16.04 0.56
C VAL A 128 -13.01 -15.54 -0.74
N GLY A 129 -11.81 -16.05 -1.05
CA GLY A 129 -10.97 -15.50 -2.11
C GLY A 129 -10.54 -14.06 -1.77
N LYS A 130 -11.08 -13.08 -2.50
CA LYS A 130 -10.93 -11.64 -2.24
C LYS A 130 -12.18 -10.97 -1.68
N SER A 131 -13.29 -11.72 -1.52
CA SER A 131 -14.56 -11.17 -1.04
C SER A 131 -14.68 -11.26 0.47
N LEU A 132 -15.08 -10.18 1.12
CA LEU A 132 -15.45 -10.19 2.54
C LEU A 132 -16.90 -10.65 2.69
N GLN A 133 -17.15 -11.54 3.64
CA GLN A 133 -18.48 -12.02 4.02
C GLN A 133 -18.69 -11.81 5.51
N LEU A 134 -19.87 -11.36 5.90
CA LEU A 134 -20.22 -11.17 7.30
C LEU A 134 -20.43 -12.51 8.01
N ILE A 135 -19.96 -12.61 9.24
CA ILE A 135 -20.26 -13.76 10.11
C ILE A 135 -21.47 -13.53 11.01
N HIS A 136 -21.77 -12.25 11.30
CA HIS A 136 -22.86 -11.81 12.15
C HIS A 136 -23.56 -10.62 11.47
N PRO A 137 -24.87 -10.42 11.73
CA PRO A 137 -25.57 -9.23 11.29
C PRO A 137 -24.88 -7.97 11.83
N LEU A 138 -24.89 -6.92 11.01
CA LEU A 138 -24.49 -5.57 11.36
C LEU A 138 -25.73 -4.76 11.70
N ASP A 139 -25.72 -4.11 12.86
CA ASP A 139 -26.70 -3.09 13.25
C ASP A 139 -25.91 -1.80 13.54
N ARG A 140 -26.14 -0.77 12.72
CA ARG A 140 -25.44 0.51 12.83
C ARG A 140 -25.90 1.29 14.05
N ASP A 141 -27.19 1.24 14.37
CA ASP A 141 -27.83 2.04 15.41
C ASP A 141 -27.63 1.44 16.81
N GLU A 142 -27.78 0.13 16.98
CA GLU A 142 -27.60 -0.55 18.27
C GLU A 142 -26.14 -0.42 18.77
N GLU A 143 -25.18 -0.59 17.86
CA GLU A 143 -23.75 -0.64 18.21
C GLU A 143 -23.01 0.69 17.93
N ASN A 144 -23.70 1.74 17.46
CA ASN A 144 -23.09 3.00 16.98
C ASN A 144 -21.97 2.76 15.94
N LEU A 145 -22.14 1.76 15.08
CA LEU A 145 -21.13 1.27 14.14
C LEU A 145 -21.12 2.05 12.84
N SER A 146 -20.54 3.26 12.85
CA SER A 146 -20.34 4.01 11.60
C SER A 146 -19.26 3.38 10.69
N HIS A 147 -18.27 2.69 11.27
CA HIS A 147 -17.19 2.06 10.53
C HIS A 147 -16.50 0.96 11.33
N ILE A 148 -15.94 -0.01 10.62
CA ILE A 148 -15.16 -1.13 11.18
C ILE A 148 -13.73 -1.04 10.62
N VAL A 149 -12.73 -1.14 11.50
CA VAL A 149 -11.32 -1.04 11.14
C VAL A 149 -10.57 -2.31 11.53
N PHE A 150 -9.91 -2.91 10.56
CA PHE A 150 -9.04 -4.08 10.76
C PHE A 150 -7.87 -4.05 9.77
N GLN A 151 -7.03 -5.07 9.80
CA GLN A 151 -5.90 -5.20 8.87
C GLN A 151 -5.99 -6.51 8.11
N ILE A 152 -5.49 -6.51 6.89
CA ILE A 152 -5.21 -7.74 6.14
C ILE A 152 -3.71 -7.92 5.98
N THR A 153 -3.22 -9.11 6.29
CA THR A 153 -1.83 -9.50 5.98
C THR A 153 -1.83 -10.24 4.66
N CYS A 154 -1.22 -9.64 3.64
CA CYS A 154 -0.96 -10.28 2.37
C CYS A 154 0.46 -10.86 2.37
N THR A 155 0.56 -12.18 2.14
CA THR A 155 1.81 -12.92 2.07
C THR A 155 2.03 -13.43 0.65
N ILE A 156 3.10 -12.97 -0.01
CA ILE A 156 3.50 -13.50 -1.32
C ILE A 156 4.06 -14.91 -1.12
N ARG A 157 3.50 -15.92 -1.79
CA ARG A 157 3.88 -17.32 -1.56
C ARG A 157 5.30 -17.63 -2.03
N SER A 158 5.71 -17.06 -3.17
CA SER A 158 7.03 -17.29 -3.77
C SER A 158 8.19 -16.70 -2.97
N THR A 159 8.02 -15.50 -2.41
CA THR A 159 9.08 -14.77 -1.71
C THR A 159 8.91 -14.77 -0.19
N ARG A 160 7.76 -15.22 0.32
CA ARG A 160 7.35 -15.14 1.73
C ARG A 160 7.34 -13.71 2.30
N ARG A 161 7.41 -12.68 1.45
CA ARG A 161 7.27 -11.28 1.87
C ARG A 161 5.83 -11.03 2.32
N LYS A 162 5.70 -10.26 3.39
CA LYS A 162 4.41 -9.89 3.98
C LYS A 162 4.19 -8.40 3.88
N ARG A 163 2.95 -8.00 3.69
CA ARG A 163 2.49 -6.61 3.80
C ARG A 163 1.20 -6.57 4.59
N ASN A 164 1.11 -5.64 5.53
CA ASN A 164 -0.12 -5.36 6.25
C ASN A 164 -0.80 -4.16 5.60
N ILE A 165 -2.08 -4.31 5.26
CA ILE A 165 -2.88 -3.27 4.62
C ILE A 165 -4.07 -2.97 5.54
N PRO A 166 -4.22 -1.74 6.04
CA PRO A 166 -5.39 -1.34 6.80
C PRO A 166 -6.65 -1.35 5.93
N ILE A 167 -7.73 -1.93 6.47
CA ILE A 167 -9.06 -1.94 5.86
C ILE A 167 -9.99 -1.09 6.71
N ILE A 168 -10.73 -0.20 6.07
CA ILE A 168 -11.79 0.61 6.68
C ILE A 168 -13.08 0.28 5.96
N VAL A 169 -14.03 -0.35 6.65
CA VAL A 169 -15.36 -0.63 6.12
C VAL A 169 -16.32 0.40 6.68
N ARG A 170 -16.93 1.23 5.83
CA ARG A 170 -17.98 2.17 6.22
C ARG A 170 -19.32 1.45 6.17
N VAL A 171 -20.12 1.62 7.21
CA VAL A 171 -21.46 1.01 7.29
C VAL A 171 -22.47 2.09 6.93
N SER A 172 -23.22 1.86 5.85
CA SER A 172 -24.35 2.72 5.47
C SER A 172 -25.61 2.27 6.19
N ASP A 173 -26.32 3.28 6.67
CA ASP A 173 -27.59 3.17 7.38
C ASP A 173 -28.74 2.71 6.47
N VAL A 174 -29.65 1.92 7.02
CA VAL A 174 -30.95 1.61 6.45
C VAL A 174 -32.00 2.26 7.35
N ASN A 175 -33.01 2.88 6.73
CA ASN A 175 -34.12 3.43 7.51
C ASN A 175 -35.09 2.31 7.93
N ASP A 176 -34.67 1.44 8.86
CA ASP A 176 -35.45 0.33 9.40
C ASP A 176 -36.15 0.66 10.73
N ASN A 177 -35.80 1.79 11.34
CA ASN A 177 -36.34 2.29 12.60
C ASN A 177 -37.44 3.35 12.38
N PRO A 178 -38.74 2.99 12.35
CA PRO A 178 -39.82 3.96 12.19
C PRO A 178 -39.95 4.85 13.44
N PRO A 179 -40.44 6.10 13.29
CA PRO A 179 -40.67 6.97 14.44
C PRO A 179 -41.72 6.36 15.38
N MET A 180 -41.40 6.32 16.67
CA MET A 180 -42.32 5.93 17.72
C MET A 180 -42.82 7.16 18.50
N PHE A 181 -44.12 7.42 18.41
CA PHE A 181 -44.77 8.50 19.17
C PHE A 181 -44.95 8.07 20.63
N ILE A 182 -44.17 8.65 21.53
CA ILE A 182 -44.31 8.45 22.97
C ILE A 182 -45.46 9.29 23.53
N ASN A 183 -46.13 8.81 24.59
CA ASN A 183 -47.23 9.53 25.26
C ASN A 183 -48.42 9.83 24.35
N THR A 184 -48.83 8.84 23.54
CA THR A 184 -50.05 8.92 22.76
C THR A 184 -51.27 8.48 23.60
N PRO A 185 -52.41 9.21 23.53
CA PRO A 185 -52.66 10.41 22.73
C PRO A 185 -51.99 11.67 23.30
N TYR A 186 -51.67 12.62 22.42
CA TYR A 186 -51.19 13.95 22.83
C TYR A 186 -52.38 14.84 23.18
N GLU A 187 -52.46 15.25 24.45
CA GLU A 187 -53.47 16.20 24.92
C GLU A 187 -52.79 17.49 25.40
N THR A 188 -53.31 18.62 24.93
CA THR A 188 -52.89 19.95 25.38
C THR A 188 -54.10 20.88 25.39
N THR A 189 -54.09 21.86 26.29
CA THR A 189 -55.14 22.87 26.41
C THR A 189 -54.61 24.21 25.92
N VAL A 190 -55.31 24.82 24.96
CA VAL A 190 -54.93 26.13 24.39
C VAL A 190 -55.97 27.18 24.82
N PRO A 191 -55.58 28.28 25.50
CA PRO A 191 -56.49 29.37 25.85
C PRO A 191 -57.02 30.07 24.60
N GLU A 192 -58.29 30.48 24.61
CA GLU A 192 -58.92 31.19 23.47
C GLU A 192 -58.22 32.51 23.09
N VAL A 193 -57.51 33.13 24.03
CA VAL A 193 -56.77 34.38 23.84
C VAL A 193 -55.35 34.18 23.28
N SER A 194 -55.01 32.96 22.86
CA SER A 194 -53.71 32.68 22.25
C SER A 194 -53.54 33.42 20.93
N VAL A 195 -52.34 33.95 20.68
CA VAL A 195 -51.97 34.55 19.39
C VAL A 195 -51.79 33.44 18.35
N ALA A 196 -52.16 33.69 17.10
CA ALA A 196 -51.91 32.75 16.01
C ALA A 196 -50.44 32.34 15.94
N SER A 197 -50.19 31.03 15.76
CA SER A 197 -48.86 30.40 15.71
C SER A 197 -48.15 30.20 17.08
N THR A 198 -48.92 30.05 18.16
CA THR A 198 -48.41 29.59 19.48
C THR A 198 -48.60 28.10 19.64
#